data_AF-A0A7W1FYN9-F1
#
_entry.id   AF-A0A7W1FYN9-F1
#
_cell.length_a   1.000
_cell.length_b   1.000
_cell.length_c   1.000
_cell.angle_alpha   90.00
_cell.angle_beta   90.00
_cell.angle_gamma   90.00
#
_symmetry.space_group_name_H-M   'P 1'
#
loop_
_entity.id
_entity.type
_entity.pdbx_description
1 polymer ?
#
loop_
_entity_poly.entity_id
_entity_poly.type
_entity_poly.pdbx_seq_one_letter_code
_entity_poly.pdbx_strand_id
1 'polypeptide(L)'
;VIPIQSYTHKDLYELPIRPSPNLPNMSSVYLYPSLGLFEGTVVSVGRGTDLPFQIIGHPSLQKGNYTFTPKPKQGALEPKYNGQICKGYNLSDFGYVYMKDAKKIYLFWLMGTYESTPDKALFFDENFNYHAGNAILQQQIKDKVPEEKIRASWEEGINKFKITRKKYLLYKDFE
;
A
#
# COMPACT_ATOMS: atom_id res chain seq x y z
N VAL A 1 22.53 9.30 -18.65
CA VAL A 1 21.14 9.68 -18.30
C VAL A 1 20.81 10.99 -19.00
N ILE A 2 19.66 11.11 -19.66
CA ILE A 2 19.19 12.39 -20.22
C ILE A 2 18.15 12.96 -19.24
N PRO A 3 18.44 14.07 -18.52
CA PRO A 3 17.53 14.63 -17.53
C PRO A 3 16.26 15.22 -18.13
N ILE A 4 15.14 15.09 -17.41
CA ILE A 4 13.88 15.75 -17.74
C ILE A 4 14.00 17.26 -17.42
N GLN A 5 13.48 18.12 -18.29
CA GLN A 5 13.42 19.56 -18.04
C GLN A 5 12.23 19.91 -17.15
N SER A 6 12.38 20.95 -16.33
CA SER A 6 11.30 21.48 -15.47
C SER A 6 10.69 20.46 -14.48
N TYR A 7 11.50 19.53 -13.98
CA TYR A 7 11.10 18.55 -12.97
C TYR A 7 11.90 18.69 -11.67
N THR A 8 11.21 18.55 -10.55
CA THR A 8 11.73 18.53 -9.19
C THR A 8 11.08 17.39 -8.40
N HIS A 9 11.71 16.99 -7.29
CA HIS A 9 11.11 15.95 -6.43
C HIS A 9 9.85 16.41 -5.66
N LYS A 10 9.38 17.65 -5.86
CA LYS A 10 8.10 18.14 -5.34
C LYS A 10 6.94 17.97 -6.33
N ASP A 11 7.23 17.68 -7.59
CA ASP A 11 6.21 17.63 -8.63
C ASP A 11 5.41 16.33 -8.57
N LEU A 12 4.08 16.45 -8.63
CA LEU A 12 3.16 15.32 -8.69
C LEU A 12 2.84 15.00 -10.16
N TYR A 13 3.80 14.41 -10.86
CA TYR A 13 3.61 13.99 -12.25
C TYR A 13 2.47 12.96 -12.36
N GLU A 14 1.49 13.24 -13.22
CA GLU A 14 0.40 12.31 -13.52
C GLU A 14 0.80 11.41 -14.70
N LEU A 15 0.70 10.09 -14.50
CA LEU A 15 1.04 9.11 -15.51
C LEU A 15 -0.01 9.11 -16.63
N PRO A 16 0.35 9.44 -17.88
CA PRO A 16 -0.62 9.47 -18.99
C PRO A 16 -1.04 8.06 -19.43
N ILE A 17 -0.23 7.05 -19.12
CA ILE A 17 -0.45 5.65 -19.44
C ILE A 17 -0.33 4.86 -18.15
N ARG A 18 -1.31 4.00 -17.88
CA ARG A 18 -1.28 3.12 -16.71
C ARG A 18 0.01 2.26 -16.74
N PRO A 19 0.82 2.25 -15.68
CA PRO A 19 2.07 1.49 -15.65
C PRO A 19 1.84 -0.03 -15.50
N SER A 20 0.66 -0.43 -15.04
CA SER A 20 0.27 -1.83 -14.84
C SER A 20 -1.24 -2.00 -14.98
N PRO A 21 -1.75 -3.16 -15.41
CA PRO A 21 -3.18 -3.44 -15.41
C PRO A 21 -3.86 -3.20 -14.05
N ASN A 22 -3.16 -3.41 -12.94
CA ASN A 22 -3.70 -3.21 -11.59
C ASN A 22 -3.36 -1.84 -10.98
N LEU A 23 -2.66 -0.96 -11.70
CA LEU A 23 -2.45 0.44 -11.32
C LEU A 23 -3.14 1.35 -12.33
N PRO A 24 -4.49 1.35 -12.38
CA PRO A 24 -5.24 1.97 -13.47
C PRO A 24 -5.19 3.50 -13.45
N ASN A 25 -4.90 4.12 -12.30
CA ASN A 25 -4.98 5.58 -12.12
C ASN A 25 -4.06 6.08 -10.99
N MET A 26 -3.96 7.40 -10.83
CA MET A 26 -3.10 8.00 -9.80
C MET A 26 -3.52 7.67 -8.37
N SER A 27 -4.81 7.44 -8.09
CA SER A 27 -5.25 7.00 -6.75
C SER A 27 -4.60 5.67 -6.36
N SER A 28 -4.62 4.69 -7.27
CA SER A 28 -3.93 3.41 -7.05
C SER A 28 -2.42 3.57 -6.88
N VAL A 29 -1.79 4.49 -7.63
CA VAL A 29 -0.35 4.78 -7.53
C VAL A 29 0.02 5.37 -6.17
N TYR A 30 -0.77 6.33 -5.67
CA TYR A 30 -0.53 6.95 -4.36
C TYR A 30 -0.83 6.01 -3.19
N LEU A 31 -1.79 5.10 -3.35
CA LEU A 31 -2.12 4.10 -2.35
C LEU A 31 -1.13 2.92 -2.33
N TYR A 32 -0.49 2.60 -3.45
CA TYR A 32 0.34 1.41 -3.62
C TYR A 32 1.42 1.22 -2.54
N PRO A 33 2.17 2.24 -2.10
CA PRO A 33 3.16 2.07 -1.02
C PRO A 33 2.55 1.60 0.31
N SER A 34 1.27 1.89 0.55
CA SER A 34 0.54 1.46 1.75
C SER A 34 -0.19 0.15 1.53
N LEU A 35 -0.88 0.02 0.41
CA LEU A 35 -1.71 -1.16 0.13
C LEU A 35 -0.91 -2.35 -0.40
N GLY A 36 0.27 -2.15 -0.97
CA GLY A 36 1.17 -3.22 -1.41
C GLY A 36 1.59 -4.15 -0.27
N LEU A 37 1.65 -3.66 0.97
CA LEU A 37 1.93 -4.50 2.14
C LEU A 37 0.87 -5.60 2.35
N PHE A 38 -0.38 -5.37 1.93
CA PHE A 38 -1.45 -6.35 2.05
C PHE A 38 -1.33 -7.52 1.06
N GLU A 39 -0.47 -7.42 0.05
CA GLU A 39 -0.21 -8.55 -0.84
C GLU A 39 0.32 -9.75 -0.05
N GLY A 40 1.11 -9.50 1.00
CA GLY A 40 1.58 -10.50 1.96
C GLY A 40 0.66 -10.75 3.16
N THR A 41 -0.64 -10.48 3.04
CA THR A 41 -1.61 -10.71 4.11
C THR A 41 -2.81 -11.48 3.59
N VAL A 42 -3.77 -11.87 4.42
CA VAL A 42 -5.04 -12.41 3.94
C VAL A 42 -5.96 -11.36 3.32
N VAL A 43 -5.73 -10.06 3.48
CA VAL A 43 -6.68 -9.06 2.93
C VAL A 43 -6.52 -8.94 1.41
N SER A 44 -7.64 -8.85 0.69
CA SER A 44 -7.65 -8.53 -0.74
C SER A 44 -7.48 -7.03 -0.95
N VAL A 45 -6.65 -6.65 -1.90
CA VAL A 45 -6.41 -5.26 -2.35
C VAL A 45 -7.24 -4.90 -3.59
N GLY A 46 -8.30 -5.65 -3.88
CA GLY A 46 -9.21 -5.38 -4.99
C GLY A 46 -8.73 -5.83 -6.38
N ARG A 47 -7.64 -6.61 -6.47
CA ARG A 47 -7.29 -7.33 -7.71
C ARG A 47 -8.50 -8.17 -8.16
N GLY A 48 -8.79 -8.16 -9.47
CA GLY A 48 -10.01 -8.80 -10.01
C GLY A 48 -11.28 -7.94 -9.92
N THR A 49 -11.15 -6.65 -9.58
CA THR A 49 -12.25 -5.66 -9.61
C THR A 49 -11.87 -4.49 -10.51
N ASP A 50 -12.70 -3.45 -10.59
CA ASP A 50 -12.37 -2.20 -11.30
C ASP A 50 -11.56 -1.21 -10.44
N LEU A 51 -11.34 -1.53 -9.15
CA LEU A 51 -10.64 -0.67 -8.18
C LEU A 51 -9.43 -1.37 -7.53
N PRO A 52 -8.52 -2.01 -8.29
CA PRO A 52 -7.31 -2.60 -7.72
C PRO A 52 -6.45 -1.52 -7.05
N PHE A 53 -5.87 -1.87 -5.89
CA PHE A 53 -5.12 -0.99 -5.00
C PHE A 53 -5.87 0.29 -4.62
N GLN A 54 -7.21 0.25 -4.61
CA GLN A 54 -8.08 1.34 -4.17
C GLN A 54 -9.15 0.86 -3.19
N ILE A 55 -9.25 -0.45 -2.97
CA ILE A 55 -10.16 -1.06 -2.01
C ILE A 55 -9.41 -2.12 -1.21
N ILE A 56 -9.84 -2.35 0.02
CA ILE A 56 -9.37 -3.47 0.84
C ILE A 56 -10.55 -4.24 1.41
N GLY A 57 -10.43 -5.56 1.55
CA GLY A 57 -11.47 -6.37 2.18
C GLY A 57 -11.15 -7.85 2.26
N HIS A 58 -11.97 -8.56 3.04
CA HIS A 58 -11.86 -10.00 3.27
C HIS A 58 -13.27 -10.58 3.49
N PRO A 59 -13.56 -11.84 3.11
CA PRO A 59 -14.90 -12.43 3.29
C PRO A 59 -15.38 -12.44 4.74
N SER A 60 -14.48 -12.71 5.69
CA SER A 60 -14.78 -12.72 7.13
C SER A 60 -14.70 -11.35 7.82
N LEU A 61 -14.34 -10.27 7.11
CA LEU A 61 -14.23 -8.95 7.75
C LEU A 61 -15.63 -8.39 8.03
N GLN A 62 -15.93 -8.16 9.31
CA GLN A 62 -17.25 -7.66 9.71
C GLN A 62 -17.39 -6.14 9.58
N LYS A 63 -16.27 -5.42 9.70
CA LYS A 63 -16.19 -3.97 9.60
C LYS A 63 -16.04 -3.50 8.15
N GLY A 64 -16.49 -2.28 7.88
CA GLY A 64 -16.44 -1.70 6.54
C GLY A 64 -17.83 -1.41 5.97
N ASN A 65 -17.89 -0.45 5.05
CA ASN A 65 -19.10 0.04 4.40
C ASN A 65 -19.13 -0.27 2.89
N TYR A 66 -18.15 -1.03 2.39
CA TYR A 66 -18.03 -1.37 0.98
C TYR A 66 -17.93 -2.88 0.81
N THR A 67 -18.54 -3.39 -0.25
CA THR A 67 -18.51 -4.81 -0.63
C THR A 67 -18.10 -4.97 -2.08
N PHE A 68 -17.30 -5.98 -2.37
CA PHE A 68 -16.86 -6.29 -3.73
C PHE A 68 -16.64 -7.78 -3.90
N THR A 69 -16.69 -8.25 -5.16
CA THR A 69 -16.44 -9.65 -5.50
C THR A 69 -15.34 -9.71 -6.56
N PRO A 70 -14.12 -10.14 -6.19
CA PRO A 70 -13.05 -10.36 -7.15
C PRO A 70 -13.43 -11.41 -8.20
N LYS A 71 -13.10 -11.16 -9.47
CA LYS A 71 -13.25 -12.10 -10.58
C LYS A 71 -12.02 -12.04 -11.49
N PRO A 72 -11.72 -13.09 -12.28
CA PRO A 72 -10.59 -13.07 -13.19
C PRO A 72 -10.66 -11.87 -14.14
N LYS A 73 -9.58 -11.09 -14.18
CA LYS A 73 -9.42 -9.93 -15.08
C LYS A 73 -7.97 -9.87 -15.57
N GLN A 74 -7.71 -9.06 -16.60
CA GLN A 74 -6.35 -8.81 -17.07
C GLN A 74 -5.47 -8.31 -15.91
N GLY A 75 -4.33 -8.98 -15.68
CA GLY A 75 -3.42 -8.70 -14.57
C GLY A 75 -3.80 -9.36 -13.24
N ALA A 76 -4.92 -10.08 -13.16
CA ALA A 76 -5.34 -10.86 -12.00
C ALA A 76 -6.25 -12.02 -12.44
N LEU A 77 -5.65 -13.07 -13.00
CA LEU A 77 -6.40 -14.26 -13.46
C LEU A 77 -6.91 -15.10 -12.29
N GLU A 78 -6.14 -15.15 -11.20
CA GLU A 78 -6.49 -15.87 -9.96
C GLU A 78 -6.49 -14.89 -8.78
N PRO A 79 -7.45 -13.96 -8.72
CA PRO A 79 -7.49 -12.98 -7.64
C PRO A 79 -7.83 -13.65 -6.31
N LYS A 80 -7.28 -13.13 -5.21
CA LYS A 80 -7.64 -13.55 -3.86
C LYS A 80 -9.15 -13.42 -3.66
N TYR A 81 -9.77 -14.49 -3.13
CA TYR A 81 -11.23 -14.59 -2.94
C TYR A 81 -12.03 -14.53 -4.25
N ASN A 82 -11.52 -15.13 -5.33
CA ASN A 82 -12.23 -15.26 -6.59
C ASN A 82 -13.66 -15.79 -6.38
N GLY A 83 -14.65 -15.02 -6.85
CA GLY A 83 -16.07 -15.34 -6.77
C GLY A 83 -16.70 -15.16 -5.38
N GLN A 84 -15.93 -14.80 -4.35
CA GLN A 84 -16.42 -14.62 -2.99
C GLN A 84 -16.66 -13.13 -2.67
N ILE A 85 -17.70 -12.85 -1.88
CA ILE A 85 -17.98 -11.48 -1.43
C ILE A 85 -16.97 -11.11 -0.34
N CYS A 86 -16.24 -10.02 -0.57
CA CYS A 86 -15.38 -9.37 0.40
C CYS A 86 -16.09 -8.13 0.94
N LYS A 87 -16.02 -7.90 2.25
CA LYS A 87 -16.43 -6.66 2.90
C LYS A 87 -15.20 -5.89 3.37
N GLY A 88 -15.26 -4.56 3.33
CA GLY A 88 -14.18 -3.68 3.77
C GLY A 88 -14.41 -2.22 3.37
N TYR A 89 -13.38 -1.58 2.81
CA TYR A 89 -13.33 -0.13 2.62
C TYR A 89 -12.99 0.25 1.18
N ASN A 90 -13.66 1.28 0.66
CA ASN A 90 -13.28 1.95 -0.56
C ASN A 90 -12.42 3.18 -0.22
N LEU A 91 -11.20 3.19 -0.74
CA LEU A 91 -10.16 4.18 -0.48
C LEU A 91 -9.85 5.02 -1.73
N SER A 92 -10.61 4.87 -2.82
CA SER A 92 -10.35 5.55 -4.10
C SER A 92 -10.24 7.07 -3.94
N ASP A 93 -11.19 7.69 -3.25
CA ASP A 93 -11.15 9.14 -2.99
C ASP A 93 -10.05 9.51 -2.00
N PHE A 94 -9.85 8.70 -0.96
CA PHE A 94 -8.77 8.89 0.02
C PHE A 94 -7.39 8.88 -0.64
N GLY A 95 -7.19 8.02 -1.63
CA GLY A 95 -5.95 7.94 -2.40
C GLY A 95 -5.64 9.23 -3.15
N TYR A 96 -6.63 9.77 -3.87
CA TYR A 96 -6.43 10.98 -4.68
C TYR A 96 -6.45 12.27 -3.85
N VAL A 97 -7.29 12.35 -2.82
CA VAL A 97 -7.46 13.58 -2.02
C VAL A 97 -6.39 13.71 -0.95
N TYR A 98 -6.07 12.62 -0.24
CA TYR A 98 -5.20 12.66 0.93
C TYR A 98 -3.82 12.03 0.68
N MET A 99 -3.76 10.83 0.10
CA MET A 99 -2.48 10.11 -0.02
C MET A 99 -1.48 10.77 -0.97
N LYS A 100 -1.94 11.55 -1.96
CA LYS A 100 -1.07 12.33 -2.84
C LYS A 100 -0.09 13.23 -2.08
N ASP A 101 -0.49 13.75 -0.91
CA ASP A 101 0.28 14.72 -0.12
C ASP A 101 0.80 14.13 1.21
N ALA A 102 0.36 12.92 1.58
CA ALA A 102 0.66 12.33 2.88
C ALA A 102 2.18 12.07 3.09
N LYS A 103 2.94 11.88 2.01
CA LYS A 103 4.41 11.65 2.00
C LYS A 103 4.86 10.55 2.97
N LYS A 104 4.00 9.57 3.22
CA LYS A 104 4.23 8.49 4.19
C LYS A 104 3.38 7.26 3.85
N ILE A 105 3.86 6.09 4.27
CA ILE A 105 3.08 4.83 4.26
C ILE A 105 1.96 4.92 5.31
N TYR A 106 0.71 4.65 4.95
CA TYR A 106 -0.43 4.78 5.85
C TYR A 106 -0.74 3.45 6.54
N LEU A 107 -0.25 3.28 7.78
CA LEU A 107 -0.31 2.00 8.52
C LEU A 107 -1.67 1.71 9.17
N PHE A 108 -2.52 2.72 9.34
CA PHE A 108 -3.82 2.62 10.00
C PHE A 108 -4.66 1.42 9.52
N TRP A 109 -4.76 1.22 8.20
CA TRP A 109 -5.56 0.13 7.64
C TRP A 109 -4.94 -1.23 7.93
N LEU A 110 -3.61 -1.37 7.82
CA LEU A 110 -2.92 -2.63 8.08
C LEU A 110 -3.04 -3.03 9.55
N MET A 111 -2.79 -2.09 10.47
CA MET A 111 -2.92 -2.33 11.91
C MET A 111 -4.39 -2.60 12.31
N GLY A 112 -5.33 -1.82 11.77
CA GLY A 112 -6.75 -1.96 12.08
C GLY A 112 -7.36 -3.26 11.55
N THR A 113 -6.98 -3.68 10.33
CA THR A 113 -7.43 -4.96 9.77
C THR A 113 -6.78 -6.14 10.49
N TYR A 114 -5.49 -6.06 10.85
CA TYR A 114 -4.85 -7.05 11.72
C TYR A 114 -5.65 -7.20 13.01
N GLU A 115 -5.97 -6.11 13.72
CA GLU A 115 -6.72 -6.14 14.99
C GLU A 115 -8.16 -6.67 14.82
N SER A 116 -8.81 -6.40 13.69
CA SER A 116 -10.19 -6.86 13.44
C SER A 116 -10.31 -8.28 12.87
N THR A 117 -9.22 -8.88 12.40
CA THR A 117 -9.23 -10.25 11.84
C THR A 117 -9.25 -11.27 12.98
N PRO A 118 -10.18 -12.24 13.03
CA PRO A 118 -10.26 -13.19 14.13
C PRO A 118 -9.01 -14.08 14.27
N ASP A 119 -8.53 -14.62 13.15
CA ASP A 119 -7.36 -15.50 13.14
C ASP A 119 -6.07 -14.70 12.87
N LYS A 120 -5.40 -14.31 13.95
CA LYS A 120 -4.12 -13.58 13.87
C LYS A 120 -2.99 -14.42 13.29
N ALA A 121 -3.03 -15.74 13.49
CA ALA A 121 -1.96 -16.64 13.06
C ALA A 121 -1.90 -16.72 11.54
N LEU A 122 -3.05 -16.61 10.87
CA LEU A 122 -3.14 -16.63 9.42
C LEU A 122 -3.04 -15.26 8.76
N PHE A 123 -3.04 -14.15 9.52
CA PHE A 123 -3.18 -12.82 8.92
C PHE A 123 -2.04 -12.47 7.94
N PHE A 124 -0.80 -12.79 8.31
CA PHE A 124 0.38 -12.57 7.47
C PHE A 124 0.74 -13.88 6.77
N ASP A 125 0.98 -13.82 5.47
CA ASP A 125 1.57 -14.96 4.75
C ASP A 125 3.11 -14.91 4.78
N GLU A 126 3.75 -15.87 4.13
CA GLU A 126 5.21 -15.96 4.02
C GLU A 126 5.85 -14.78 3.28
N ASN A 127 5.06 -14.06 2.46
CA ASN A 127 5.54 -13.01 1.59
C ASN A 127 5.58 -11.63 2.23
N PHE A 128 4.89 -11.42 3.37
CA PHE A 128 4.82 -10.11 4.04
C PHE A 128 6.19 -9.47 4.26
N ASN A 129 7.16 -10.25 4.73
CA ASN A 129 8.49 -9.73 5.06
C ASN A 129 9.33 -9.38 3.82
N TYR A 130 9.03 -9.97 2.66
CA TYR A 130 9.63 -9.53 1.39
C TYR A 130 9.09 -8.15 0.98
N HIS A 131 7.79 -7.89 1.19
CA HIS A 131 7.20 -6.57 0.94
C HIS A 131 7.66 -5.52 1.96
N ALA A 132 7.75 -5.89 3.24
CA ALA A 132 8.18 -5.00 4.32
C ALA A 132 9.71 -4.79 4.37
N GLY A 133 10.48 -5.67 3.72
CA GLY A 133 11.94 -5.64 3.66
C GLY A 133 12.67 -6.34 4.82
N ASN A 134 11.96 -6.71 5.89
CA ASN A 134 12.43 -7.55 7.00
C ASN A 134 11.25 -7.96 7.90
N ALA A 135 11.53 -8.69 8.98
CA ALA A 135 10.52 -9.19 9.93
C ALA A 135 10.07 -8.16 10.99
N ILE A 136 10.70 -6.99 11.08
CA ILE A 136 10.50 -6.05 12.21
C ILE A 136 9.08 -5.50 12.22
N LEU A 137 8.55 -5.04 11.08
CA LEU A 137 7.20 -4.48 11.01
C LEU A 137 6.14 -5.51 11.39
N GLN A 138 6.28 -6.74 10.90
CA GLN A 138 5.36 -7.83 11.23
C GLN A 138 5.33 -8.08 12.75
N GLN A 139 6.52 -8.14 13.37
CA GLN A 139 6.66 -8.36 14.80
C GLN A 139 6.09 -7.18 15.61
N GLN A 140 6.38 -5.94 15.21
CA GLN A 140 5.85 -4.73 15.84
C GLN A 140 4.30 -4.68 15.80
N ILE A 141 3.68 -5.09 14.70
CA ILE A 141 2.22 -5.17 14.61
C ILE A 141 1.68 -6.25 15.55
N LYS A 142 2.32 -7.43 15.61
CA LYS A 142 1.94 -8.52 16.53
C LYS A 142 2.03 -8.09 17.99
N ASP A 143 3.08 -7.35 18.33
CA ASP A 143 3.35 -6.84 19.69
C ASP A 143 2.56 -5.58 20.03
N LYS A 144 1.68 -5.11 19.13
CA LYS A 144 0.85 -3.91 19.28
C LYS A 144 1.68 -2.64 19.60
N VAL A 145 2.87 -2.55 19.01
CA VAL A 145 3.73 -1.37 19.14
C VAL A 145 2.99 -0.15 18.57
N PRO A 146 2.92 1.00 19.28
CA PRO A 146 2.28 2.21 18.77
C PRO A 146 2.89 2.66 17.44
N GLU A 147 2.07 3.18 16.51
CA GLU A 147 2.51 3.59 15.17
C GLU A 147 3.70 4.58 15.25
N GLU A 148 3.68 5.51 16.21
CA GLU A 148 4.74 6.50 16.40
C GLU A 148 6.10 5.83 16.67
N LYS A 149 6.10 4.72 17.42
CA LYS A 149 7.31 3.95 17.74
C LYS A 149 7.78 3.12 16.54
N ILE A 150 6.85 2.54 15.78
CA ILE A 150 7.16 1.87 14.50
C ILE A 150 7.87 2.85 13.57
N ARG A 151 7.32 4.05 13.42
CA ARG A 151 7.88 5.08 12.54
C ARG A 151 9.23 5.59 13.00
N ALA A 152 9.38 5.84 14.30
CA ALA A 152 10.66 6.25 14.88
C ALA A 152 11.77 5.22 14.60
N SER A 153 11.45 3.92 14.58
CA SER A 153 12.41 2.86 14.25
C SER A 153 12.95 2.92 12.81
N TRP A 154 12.28 3.63 11.90
CA TRP A 154 12.72 3.79 10.51
C TRP A 154 13.54 5.05 10.26
N GLU A 155 13.48 6.03 11.17
CA GLU A 155 14.06 7.37 10.95
C GLU A 155 15.57 7.32 10.70
N GLU A 156 16.29 6.48 11.44
CA GLU A 156 17.74 6.31 11.26
C GLU A 156 18.06 5.85 9.82
N GLY A 157 17.36 4.82 9.34
CA GLY A 157 17.55 4.29 7.99
C GLY A 157 17.15 5.30 6.91
N ILE A 158 16.03 6.00 7.12
CA ILE A 158 15.55 7.05 6.22
C ILE A 158 16.57 8.20 6.13
N ASN A 159 17.10 8.66 7.25
CA ASN A 159 18.08 9.75 7.30
C ASN A 159 19.41 9.34 6.64
N LYS A 160 19.91 8.13 6.91
CA LYS A 160 21.09 7.57 6.22
C LYS A 160 20.88 7.50 4.71
N PHE A 161 19.70 7.08 4.27
CA PHE A 161 19.39 7.00 2.83
C PHE A 161 19.28 8.38 2.18
N LYS A 162 18.66 9.36 2.85
CA LYS A 162 18.57 10.76 2.39
C LYS A 162 19.94 11.40 2.18
N ILE A 163 20.91 11.14 3.08
CA ILE A 163 22.30 11.57 2.89
C ILE A 163 22.93 10.84 1.70
N THR A 164 22.73 9.53 1.60
CA THR A 164 23.33 8.70 0.54
C THR A 164 22.84 9.10 -0.85
N ARG A 165 21.52 9.31 -1.03
CA ARG A 165 20.92 9.60 -2.33
C ARG A 165 21.36 10.95 -2.92
N LYS A 166 21.77 11.93 -2.08
CA LYS A 166 22.21 13.27 -2.53
C LYS A 166 23.37 13.22 -3.53
N LYS A 167 24.21 12.19 -3.47
CA LYS A 167 25.31 11.95 -4.41
C LYS A 167 24.83 11.66 -5.84
N TYR A 168 23.56 11.31 -6.02
CA TYR A 168 23.01 10.78 -7.26
C TYR A 168 21.78 11.54 -7.78
N LEU A 169 21.33 12.60 -7.08
CA LEU A 169 20.16 13.36 -7.51
C LEU A 169 20.46 14.13 -8.81
N LEU A 170 19.54 14.03 -9.76
CA LEU A 170 19.56 14.80 -11.01
C LEU A 170 18.64 16.02 -10.98
N TYR A 171 17.80 16.13 -9.96
CA TYR A 171 16.75 17.12 -9.83
C TYR A 171 16.78 17.75 -8.44
N LYS A 172 16.23 18.96 -8.33
CA LYS A 172 16.12 19.66 -7.05
C LYS A 172 15.37 18.79 -6.04
N ASP A 173 16.00 18.57 -4.89
CA ASP A 173 15.42 17.78 -3.80
C ASP A 173 14.24 18.53 -3.14
N PHE A 174 13.45 17.81 -2.35
CA PHE A 174 12.37 18.37 -1.54
C PHE A 174 12.77 18.73 -0.11
N GLU A 175 14.00 18.39 0.28
CA GLU A 175 14.60 18.71 1.59
C GLU A 175 15.17 20.13 1.65
#